data_AF-A0A2M8HII7-F1
#
_entry.id   AF-A0A2M8HII7-F1
#
_cell.length_a   1.000
_cell.length_b   1.000
_cell.length_c   1.000
_cell.angle_alpha   90.00
_cell.angle_beta   90.00
_cell.angle_gamma   90.00
#
_symmetry.space_group_name_H-M   'P 1'
#
loop_
_entity.id
_entity.type
_entity.pdbx_description
1 polymer ?
#
loop_
_entity_poly.entity_id
_entity_poly.type
_entity_poly.pdbx_seq_one_letter_code
_entity_poly.pdbx_strand_id
1 'polypeptide(L)'
;MPIIQQFTNSPLRNFQYIIWDRLSKEAICVDPYDVTLIHSEFERNNLTLKAIFNTHEHKDHTHGNELLAPLAKEGVWTHPLALPRVPYASRPIINRERFQMDGMILEFIHTPGHTPSSITLVGRIEKEILFLITGDTIFNAGVGNCYRGGDPSILYETIAKIYNTFPDSTKLYPGHDYLENNIQFTLNIMPNNQAALDILYEYKELIVKGEYLQSNLGLERKLSTFFQLNHPDIRKKFNDSNLRKTEKEIFLELRKLRDTF
;
A
#
# COMPACT_ATOMS: atom_id res chain seq x y z
N MET A 1 -19.19 -0.40 6.03
CA MET A 1 -18.75 -1.42 5.07
C MET A 1 -17.46 -2.09 5.58
N PRO A 2 -17.32 -3.43 5.63
CA PRO A 2 -16.10 -4.07 6.13
C PRO A 2 -15.02 -4.10 5.06
N ILE A 3 -13.79 -3.80 5.47
CA ILE A 3 -12.58 -4.21 4.77
C ILE A 3 -11.98 -5.39 5.53
N ILE A 4 -11.62 -6.44 4.81
CA ILE A 4 -10.95 -7.61 5.35
C ILE A 4 -9.55 -7.61 4.77
N GLN A 5 -8.55 -7.48 5.63
CA GLN A 5 -7.15 -7.67 5.30
C GLN A 5 -6.79 -9.13 5.57
N GLN A 6 -6.28 -9.84 4.58
CA GLN A 6 -5.84 -11.22 4.71
C GLN A 6 -4.35 -11.30 4.43
N PHE A 7 -3.59 -11.84 5.38
CA PHE A 7 -2.21 -12.23 5.14
C PHE A 7 -2.16 -13.57 4.42
N THR A 8 -1.43 -13.65 3.32
CA THR A 8 -1.50 -14.80 2.39
C THR A 8 -0.47 -15.89 2.69
N ASN A 9 0.37 -15.71 3.73
CA ASN A 9 1.52 -16.58 4.04
C ASN A 9 2.47 -16.80 2.85
N SER A 10 2.43 -15.90 1.85
CA SER A 10 3.31 -15.94 0.70
C SER A 10 4.77 -15.65 1.10
N PRO A 11 5.76 -16.13 0.32
CA PRO A 11 7.17 -15.82 0.58
C PRO A 11 7.48 -14.31 0.59
N LEU A 12 6.67 -13.52 -0.13
CA LEU A 12 6.81 -12.06 -0.21
C LEU A 12 5.96 -11.33 0.85
N ARG A 13 5.26 -12.05 1.74
CA ARG A 13 4.46 -11.50 2.84
C ARG A 13 3.31 -10.60 2.37
N ASN A 14 2.64 -10.97 1.27
CA ASN A 14 1.54 -10.18 0.71
C ASN A 14 0.32 -10.12 1.63
N PHE A 15 -0.32 -8.96 1.61
CA PHE A 15 -1.72 -8.81 1.96
C PHE A 15 -2.58 -8.81 0.70
N GLN A 16 -3.79 -9.33 0.83
CA GLN A 16 -4.87 -9.15 -0.11
C GLN A 16 -6.08 -8.59 0.62
N TYR A 17 -6.96 -7.91 -0.11
CA TYR A 17 -8.08 -7.20 0.49
C TYR A 17 -9.41 -7.58 -0.10
N ILE A 18 -10.42 -7.70 0.76
CA ILE A 18 -11.83 -7.83 0.37
C ILE A 18 -12.58 -6.64 0.94
N ILE A 19 -13.21 -5.85 0.09
CA ILE A 19 -14.14 -4.79 0.50
C ILE A 19 -15.51 -5.23 0.01
N TRP A 20 -16.51 -5.23 0.89
CA TRP A 20 -17.83 -5.77 0.52
C TRP A 20 -18.98 -5.00 1.12
N ASP A 21 -20.08 -4.93 0.38
CA ASP A 21 -21.31 -4.31 0.83
C ASP A 21 -22.13 -5.31 1.66
N ARG A 22 -22.52 -4.89 2.87
CA ARG A 22 -23.29 -5.72 3.80
C ARG A 22 -24.69 -6.04 3.27
N LEU A 23 -25.28 -5.13 2.48
CA LEU A 23 -26.64 -5.26 1.95
C LEU A 23 -26.67 -6.14 0.71
N SER A 24 -25.99 -5.74 -0.36
CA SER A 24 -25.98 -6.50 -1.62
C SER A 24 -25.16 -7.79 -1.57
N LYS A 25 -24.27 -7.94 -0.57
CA LYS A 25 -23.25 -9.00 -0.50
C LYS A 25 -22.27 -9.01 -1.67
N GLU A 26 -22.23 -7.93 -2.46
CA GLU A 26 -21.22 -7.78 -3.49
C GLU A 26 -19.87 -7.41 -2.86
N ALA A 27 -18.81 -8.01 -3.36
CA ALA A 27 -17.45 -7.82 -2.87
C ALA A 27 -16.50 -7.47 -4.02
N ILE A 28 -15.50 -6.64 -3.74
CA ILE A 28 -14.33 -6.47 -4.60
C ILE A 28 -13.13 -7.13 -3.93
N CYS A 29 -12.25 -7.69 -4.75
CA CYS A 29 -10.93 -8.15 -4.31
C CYS A 29 -9.87 -7.17 -4.80
N VAL A 30 -8.98 -6.73 -3.92
CA VAL A 30 -7.80 -5.94 -4.30
C VAL A 30 -6.56 -6.80 -4.12
N ASP A 31 -5.76 -6.87 -5.17
CA ASP A 31 -4.52 -7.64 -5.26
C ASP A 31 -4.66 -9.11 -4.83
N PRO A 32 -5.55 -9.90 -5.45
CA PRO A 32 -5.78 -11.28 -5.03
C PRO A 32 -4.52 -12.15 -5.27
N TYR A 33 -4.14 -12.91 -4.24
CA TYR A 33 -3.06 -13.87 -4.30
C TYR A 33 -3.53 -15.27 -3.89
N ASP A 34 -3.94 -15.45 -2.63
CA ASP A 34 -4.45 -16.72 -2.13
C ASP A 34 -5.96 -16.81 -2.35
N VAL A 35 -6.32 -17.47 -3.45
CA VAL A 35 -7.71 -17.66 -3.88
C VAL A 35 -8.49 -18.56 -2.91
N THR A 36 -7.82 -19.45 -2.18
CA THR A 36 -8.48 -20.33 -1.19
C THR A 36 -8.96 -19.54 0.02
N LEU A 37 -8.14 -18.58 0.50
CA LEU A 37 -8.56 -17.66 1.56
C LEU A 37 -9.71 -16.74 1.12
N ILE A 38 -9.71 -16.31 -0.15
CA ILE A 38 -10.80 -15.50 -0.73
C ILE A 38 -12.09 -16.32 -0.76
N HIS A 39 -12.06 -17.53 -1.33
CA HIS A 39 -13.23 -18.40 -1.39
C HIS A 39 -13.78 -18.70 0.00
N SER A 40 -12.93 -19.01 0.97
CA SER A 40 -13.34 -19.27 2.36
C SER A 40 -14.09 -18.07 2.97
N GLU A 41 -13.64 -16.85 2.68
CA GLU A 41 -14.30 -15.64 3.17
C GLU A 41 -15.63 -15.37 2.46
N PHE A 42 -15.67 -15.64 1.15
CA PHE A 42 -16.85 -15.48 0.33
C PHE A 42 -17.95 -16.45 0.74
N GLU A 43 -17.62 -17.71 0.98
CA GLU A 43 -18.57 -18.72 1.49
C GLU A 43 -19.08 -18.33 2.88
N ARG A 44 -18.19 -17.97 3.80
CA ARG A 44 -18.55 -17.62 5.19
C ARG A 44 -19.53 -16.45 5.27
N ASN A 45 -19.40 -15.46 4.39
CA ASN A 45 -20.21 -14.24 4.41
C ASN A 45 -21.27 -14.19 3.30
N ASN A 46 -21.41 -15.25 2.50
CA ASN A 46 -22.29 -15.35 1.35
C ASN A 46 -22.07 -14.21 0.32
N LEU A 47 -20.81 -14.00 -0.07
CA LEU A 47 -20.40 -12.91 -0.97
C LEU A 47 -20.42 -13.31 -2.44
N THR A 48 -20.60 -12.32 -3.31
CA THR A 48 -20.43 -12.48 -4.77
C THR A 48 -19.38 -11.50 -5.29
N LEU A 49 -18.54 -11.96 -6.22
CA LEU A 49 -17.45 -11.13 -6.76
C LEU A 49 -18.00 -10.13 -7.77
N LYS A 50 -17.83 -8.84 -7.46
CA LYS A 50 -18.21 -7.73 -8.32
C LYS A 50 -17.08 -7.36 -9.27
N ALA A 51 -15.90 -7.10 -8.74
CA ALA A 51 -14.73 -6.70 -9.52
C ALA A 51 -13.43 -7.12 -8.83
N ILE A 52 -12.35 -7.19 -9.61
CA ILE A 52 -10.98 -7.33 -9.10
C ILE A 52 -10.23 -6.06 -9.44
N PHE A 53 -9.54 -5.46 -8.47
CA PHE A 53 -8.67 -4.31 -8.68
C PHE A 53 -7.22 -4.72 -8.44
N ASN A 54 -6.33 -4.49 -9.41
CA ASN A 54 -4.90 -4.68 -9.20
C ASN A 54 -4.21 -3.31 -9.11
N THR A 55 -3.48 -3.08 -8.02
CA THR A 55 -2.74 -1.84 -7.75
C THR A 55 -1.61 -1.63 -8.75
N HIS A 56 -0.99 -2.71 -9.24
CA HIS A 56 0.04 -2.71 -10.27
C HIS A 56 0.19 -4.10 -10.91
N GLU A 57 1.15 -4.26 -11.82
CA GLU A 57 1.29 -5.45 -12.66
C GLU A 57 2.10 -6.62 -12.07
N HIS A 58 2.66 -6.49 -10.87
CA HIS A 58 3.52 -7.55 -10.35
C HIS A 58 2.71 -8.81 -10.02
N LYS A 59 3.33 -9.96 -10.30
CA LYS A 59 2.65 -11.27 -10.28
C LYS A 59 2.05 -11.59 -8.93
N ASP A 60 2.68 -11.19 -7.84
CA ASP A 60 2.21 -11.41 -6.48
C ASP A 60 1.01 -10.53 -6.08
N HIS A 61 0.65 -9.55 -6.90
CA HIS A 61 -0.58 -8.75 -6.78
C HIS A 61 -1.65 -9.17 -7.79
N THR A 62 -1.32 -10.03 -8.75
CA THR A 62 -2.24 -10.46 -9.82
C THR A 62 -2.42 -11.98 -9.85
N HIS A 63 -1.81 -12.71 -8.90
CA HIS A 63 -1.69 -14.17 -8.97
C HIS A 63 -3.06 -14.84 -9.00
N GLY A 64 -4.00 -14.38 -8.18
CA GLY A 64 -5.34 -14.93 -8.09
C GLY A 64 -6.27 -14.53 -9.24
N ASN A 65 -5.86 -13.66 -10.14
CA ASN A 65 -6.72 -13.16 -11.23
C ASN A 65 -7.22 -14.29 -12.13
N GLU A 66 -6.37 -15.26 -12.47
CA GLU A 66 -6.73 -16.33 -13.41
C GLU A 66 -7.93 -17.16 -12.93
N LEU A 67 -7.97 -17.45 -11.63
CA LEU A 67 -9.06 -18.23 -11.03
C LEU A 67 -10.30 -17.38 -10.72
N LEU A 68 -10.12 -16.10 -10.36
CA LEU A 68 -11.21 -15.25 -9.92
C LEU A 68 -11.87 -14.43 -11.05
N ALA A 69 -11.13 -14.09 -12.11
CA ALA A 69 -11.63 -13.24 -13.19
C ALA A 69 -12.92 -13.78 -13.85
N PRO A 70 -13.09 -15.10 -14.09
CA PRO A 70 -14.35 -15.63 -14.62
C PRO A 70 -15.58 -15.36 -13.72
N LEU A 71 -15.37 -15.09 -12.43
CA LEU A 71 -16.42 -14.83 -11.45
C LEU A 71 -16.72 -13.34 -11.28
N ALA A 72 -15.85 -12.45 -11.77
CA ALA A 72 -15.95 -11.01 -11.57
C ALA A 72 -16.93 -10.37 -12.55
N LYS A 73 -18.11 -9.96 -12.07
CA LYS A 73 -19.19 -9.38 -12.90
C LYS A 73 -18.77 -8.17 -13.73
N GLU A 74 -17.94 -7.30 -13.16
CA GLU A 74 -17.42 -6.08 -13.79
C GLU A 74 -15.95 -6.22 -14.26
N GLY A 75 -15.41 -7.44 -14.22
CA GLY A 75 -14.08 -7.76 -14.73
C GLY A 75 -12.92 -7.35 -13.81
N VAL A 76 -11.73 -7.31 -14.41
CA VAL A 76 -10.45 -7.03 -13.75
C VAL A 76 -9.96 -5.64 -14.17
N TRP A 77 -9.79 -4.76 -13.19
CA TRP A 77 -9.44 -3.38 -13.39
C TRP A 77 -7.98 -3.13 -13.00
N THR A 78 -7.25 -2.41 -13.84
CA THR A 78 -5.88 -2.01 -13.56
C THR A 78 -5.50 -0.75 -14.34
N HIS A 79 -4.35 -0.15 -14.04
CA HIS A 79 -3.85 1.00 -14.77
C HIS A 79 -3.66 0.69 -16.27
N PRO A 80 -3.91 1.64 -17.20
CA PRO A 80 -3.71 1.42 -18.64
C PRO A 80 -2.32 0.89 -19.01
N LEU A 81 -1.28 1.33 -18.32
CA LEU A 81 0.10 0.85 -18.54
C LEU A 81 0.30 -0.61 -18.11
N ALA A 82 -0.50 -1.12 -17.18
CA ALA A 82 -0.46 -2.48 -16.67
C ALA A 82 -1.41 -3.43 -17.43
N LEU A 83 -2.39 -2.89 -18.17
CA LEU A 83 -3.40 -3.66 -18.91
C LEU A 83 -2.81 -4.81 -19.76
N PRO A 84 -1.70 -4.65 -20.51
CA PRO A 84 -1.13 -5.74 -21.30
C PRO A 84 -0.38 -6.82 -20.47
N ARG A 85 -0.07 -6.53 -19.21
CA ARG A 85 0.75 -7.39 -18.33
C ARG A 85 -0.09 -8.10 -17.25
N VAL A 86 -1.22 -7.53 -16.86
CA VAL A 86 -2.11 -8.09 -15.84
C VAL A 86 -3.00 -9.16 -16.46
N PRO A 87 -2.96 -10.42 -15.95
CA PRO A 87 -3.83 -11.49 -16.44
C PRO A 87 -5.30 -11.11 -16.33
N TYR A 88 -6.04 -11.35 -17.42
CA TYR A 88 -7.49 -11.11 -17.54
C TYR A 88 -7.93 -9.65 -17.34
N ALA A 89 -7.01 -8.69 -17.31
CA ALA A 89 -7.34 -7.28 -17.26
C ALA A 89 -8.24 -6.89 -18.44
N SER A 90 -9.44 -6.40 -18.12
CA SER A 90 -10.47 -6.05 -19.09
C SER A 90 -10.91 -4.59 -18.99
N ARG A 91 -10.54 -3.91 -17.89
CA ARG A 91 -10.95 -2.53 -17.64
C ARG A 91 -9.77 -1.63 -17.27
N PRO A 92 -9.44 -0.62 -18.10
CA PRO A 92 -8.45 0.39 -17.72
C PRO A 92 -9.04 1.33 -16.65
N ILE A 93 -8.29 1.55 -15.58
CA ILE A 93 -8.61 2.52 -14.53
C ILE A 93 -8.15 3.91 -14.96
N ILE A 94 -9.04 4.88 -14.97
CA ILE A 94 -8.70 6.29 -15.20
C ILE A 94 -8.33 6.95 -13.86
N ASN A 95 -7.28 7.77 -13.84
CA ASN A 95 -6.91 8.52 -12.64
C ASN A 95 -8.10 9.39 -12.17
N ARG A 96 -8.41 9.35 -10.87
CA ARG A 96 -9.58 9.97 -10.24
C ARG A 96 -10.92 9.36 -10.61
N GLU A 97 -10.95 8.24 -11.32
CA GLU A 97 -12.16 7.44 -11.51
C GLU A 97 -12.68 6.97 -10.16
N ARG A 98 -14.00 6.83 -10.06
CA ARG A 98 -14.70 6.47 -8.84
C ARG A 98 -15.53 5.23 -9.08
N PHE A 99 -15.40 4.27 -8.18
CA PHE A 99 -16.23 3.09 -8.09
C PHE A 99 -17.16 3.23 -6.89
N GLN A 100 -18.47 3.16 -7.11
CA GLN A 100 -19.46 3.29 -6.04
C GLN A 100 -19.77 1.93 -5.42
N MET A 101 -19.76 1.89 -4.10
CA MET A 101 -20.08 0.69 -3.34
C MET A 101 -20.80 1.09 -2.05
N ASP A 102 -22.13 0.97 -2.07
CA ASP A 102 -23.10 1.30 -1.00
C ASP A 102 -22.66 2.40 -0.01
N GLY A 103 -22.88 3.66 -0.38
CA GLY A 103 -22.57 4.83 0.45
C GLY A 103 -21.08 5.19 0.56
N MET A 104 -20.17 4.31 0.11
CA MET A 104 -18.75 4.61 -0.02
C MET A 104 -18.37 4.83 -1.49
N ILE A 105 -17.40 5.72 -1.67
CA ILE A 105 -16.71 5.93 -2.93
C ILE A 105 -15.31 5.36 -2.80
N LEU A 106 -14.93 4.50 -3.74
CA LEU A 106 -13.57 4.07 -3.95
C LEU A 106 -12.99 4.89 -5.11
N GLU A 107 -12.10 5.82 -4.80
CA GLU A 107 -11.44 6.67 -5.79
C GLU A 107 -10.06 6.10 -6.13
N PHE A 108 -9.77 5.91 -7.41
CA PHE A 108 -8.46 5.46 -7.86
C PHE A 108 -7.53 6.65 -8.08
N ILE A 109 -6.34 6.62 -7.49
CA ILE A 109 -5.33 7.66 -7.67
C ILE A 109 -4.07 7.02 -8.26
N HIS A 110 -3.60 7.55 -9.38
CA HIS A 110 -2.32 7.15 -9.97
C HIS A 110 -1.18 7.62 -9.08
N THR A 111 -0.37 6.67 -8.62
CA THR A 111 0.73 6.87 -7.67
C THR A 111 2.01 6.22 -8.20
N PRO A 112 2.55 6.68 -9.33
CA PRO A 112 3.73 6.07 -9.95
C PRO A 112 4.95 6.20 -9.04
N GLY A 113 5.86 5.24 -9.12
CA GLY A 113 7.07 5.23 -8.31
C GLY A 113 7.65 3.84 -8.23
N HIS A 114 6.99 2.94 -7.49
CA HIS A 114 7.34 1.52 -7.46
C HIS A 114 7.26 0.87 -8.85
N THR A 115 6.14 1.13 -9.53
CA THR A 115 6.00 0.92 -10.98
C THR A 115 5.45 2.19 -11.63
N PRO A 116 5.54 2.35 -12.96
CA PRO A 116 4.83 3.40 -13.68
C PRO A 116 3.31 3.25 -13.62
N SER A 117 2.80 2.06 -13.32
CA SER A 117 1.37 1.72 -13.28
C SER A 117 0.74 1.78 -11.89
N SER A 118 1.52 2.03 -10.84
CA SER A 118 1.03 1.93 -9.46
C SER A 118 -0.17 2.84 -9.21
N ILE A 119 -1.20 2.29 -8.58
CA ILE A 119 -2.44 2.96 -8.18
C ILE A 119 -2.66 2.75 -6.68
N THR A 120 -3.16 3.80 -6.03
CA THR A 120 -3.75 3.74 -4.69
C THR A 120 -5.26 3.82 -4.76
N LEU A 121 -5.95 2.92 -4.06
CA LEU A 121 -7.40 2.98 -3.87
C LEU A 121 -7.71 3.78 -2.61
N VAL A 122 -8.52 4.83 -2.74
CA VAL A 122 -8.93 5.68 -1.62
C VAL A 122 -10.38 5.41 -1.26
N GLY A 123 -10.62 4.94 -0.04
CA GLY A 123 -11.96 4.77 0.50
C GLY A 123 -12.46 6.04 1.17
N ARG A 124 -13.63 6.52 0.74
CA ARG A 124 -14.24 7.76 1.26
C ARG A 124 -15.73 7.60 1.49
N ILE A 125 -16.25 8.25 2.55
CA ILE A 125 -17.67 8.51 2.71
C ILE A 125 -17.86 10.01 2.59
N GLU A 126 -18.71 10.42 1.64
CA GLU A 126 -18.86 11.83 1.25
C GLU A 126 -17.50 12.49 0.92
N LYS A 127 -17.03 13.42 1.76
CA LYS A 127 -15.74 14.11 1.63
C LYS A 127 -14.65 13.54 2.52
N GLU A 128 -15.00 12.69 3.50
CA GLU A 128 -14.08 12.15 4.49
C GLU A 128 -13.27 10.98 3.92
N ILE A 129 -11.95 11.01 4.11
CA ILE A 129 -11.05 9.92 3.74
C ILE A 129 -10.92 8.98 4.91
N LEU A 130 -11.21 7.70 4.67
CA LEU A 130 -11.16 6.67 5.71
C LEU A 130 -9.90 5.84 5.61
N PHE A 131 -9.52 5.45 4.38
CA PHE A 131 -8.38 4.55 4.18
C PHE A 131 -7.74 4.65 2.80
N LEU A 132 -6.54 4.09 2.69
CA LEU A 132 -5.79 3.88 1.46
C LEU A 132 -5.38 2.43 1.33
N ILE A 133 -5.69 1.77 0.21
CA ILE A 133 -5.00 0.55 -0.23
C ILE A 133 -3.92 0.97 -1.21
N THR A 134 -2.66 0.78 -0.84
CA THR A 134 -1.52 1.48 -1.45
C THR A 134 -0.65 0.59 -2.34
N GLY A 135 -0.93 -0.71 -2.37
CA GLY A 135 -0.07 -1.71 -2.98
C GLY A 135 1.36 -1.50 -2.49
N ASP A 136 2.27 -1.37 -3.43
CA ASP A 136 3.70 -1.27 -3.15
C ASP A 136 4.26 0.15 -3.18
N THR A 137 3.39 1.15 -3.20
CA THR A 137 3.87 2.54 -3.24
C THR A 137 4.40 2.97 -1.88
N ILE A 138 3.61 2.78 -0.82
CA ILE A 138 4.01 3.01 0.57
C ILE A 138 3.66 1.79 1.42
N PHE A 139 4.47 1.55 2.46
CA PHE A 139 4.29 0.47 3.44
C PHE A 139 4.22 1.06 4.84
N ASN A 140 3.89 0.23 5.83
CA ASN A 140 4.18 0.62 7.21
C ASN A 140 5.70 0.83 7.38
N ALA A 141 6.06 2.01 7.89
CA ALA A 141 7.39 2.55 8.07
C ALA A 141 8.28 2.61 6.80
N GLY A 142 7.74 2.44 5.59
CA GLY A 142 8.56 2.30 4.38
C GLY A 142 7.89 2.71 3.09
N VAL A 143 8.62 2.58 1.99
CA VAL A 143 8.16 2.86 0.62
C VAL A 143 8.65 1.79 -0.34
N GLY A 144 7.97 1.65 -1.49
CA GLY A 144 8.35 0.74 -2.57
C GLY A 144 9.81 0.83 -2.99
N ASN A 145 10.44 -0.32 -3.26
CA ASN A 145 11.66 -0.33 -4.05
C ASN A 145 11.32 0.07 -5.51
N CYS A 146 12.31 0.48 -6.31
CA CYS A 146 12.07 0.93 -7.68
C CYS A 146 12.81 0.09 -8.74
N TYR A 147 13.39 -1.06 -8.36
CA TYR A 147 14.30 -1.81 -9.24
C TYR A 147 13.62 -2.50 -10.42
N ARG A 148 12.32 -2.77 -10.36
CA ARG A 148 11.57 -3.49 -11.40
C ARG A 148 10.82 -2.55 -12.35
N GLY A 149 11.50 -1.50 -12.79
CA GLY A 149 10.94 -0.51 -13.73
C GLY A 149 10.33 0.73 -13.06
N GLY A 150 10.50 0.89 -11.75
CA GLY A 150 10.14 2.09 -11.02
C GLY A 150 11.18 3.21 -11.15
N ASP A 151 10.86 4.37 -10.56
CA ASP A 151 11.77 5.51 -10.47
C ASP A 151 11.65 6.16 -9.07
N PRO A 152 12.73 6.19 -8.28
CA PRO A 152 12.70 6.75 -6.93
C PRO A 152 12.50 8.27 -6.92
N SER A 153 12.88 8.98 -7.99
CA SER A 153 12.57 10.41 -8.14
C SER A 153 11.07 10.62 -8.35
N ILE A 154 10.41 9.76 -9.12
CA ILE A 154 8.96 9.81 -9.30
C ILE A 154 8.24 9.42 -8.01
N LEU A 155 8.74 8.39 -7.31
CA LEU A 155 8.20 7.98 -6.01
C LEU A 155 8.24 9.12 -4.98
N TYR A 156 9.35 9.89 -4.93
CA TYR A 156 9.43 11.10 -4.10
C TYR A 156 8.33 12.10 -4.45
N GLU A 157 8.12 12.41 -5.74
CA GLU A 157 7.08 13.35 -6.17
C GLU A 157 5.68 12.84 -5.79
N THR A 158 5.43 11.54 -5.95
CA THR A 158 4.18 10.88 -5.53
C THR A 158 3.94 11.05 -4.04
N ILE A 159 4.96 10.83 -3.20
CA ILE A 159 4.84 11.02 -1.74
C ILE A 159 4.60 12.49 -1.39
N ALA A 160 5.40 13.39 -1.96
CA ALA A 160 5.34 14.82 -1.68
C ALA A 160 4.00 15.44 -2.10
N LYS A 161 3.46 15.06 -3.26
CA LYS A 161 2.28 15.69 -3.86
C LYS A 161 0.96 14.96 -3.56
N ILE A 162 1.02 13.68 -3.22
CA ILE A 162 -0.18 12.86 -3.00
C ILE A 162 -0.25 12.45 -1.53
N TYR A 163 0.68 11.62 -1.05
CA TYR A 163 0.55 11.04 0.30
C TYR A 163 0.62 12.07 1.41
N ASN A 164 1.47 13.10 1.27
CA ASN A 164 1.56 14.18 2.25
C ASN A 164 0.29 15.04 2.35
N THR A 165 -0.63 14.95 1.39
CA THR A 165 -1.88 15.73 1.38
C THR A 165 -3.04 15.05 2.11
N PHE A 166 -2.90 13.76 2.43
CA PHE A 166 -3.96 13.02 3.11
C PHE A 166 -3.97 13.28 4.63
N PRO A 167 -5.16 13.26 5.26
CA PRO A 167 -5.30 13.43 6.70
C PRO A 167 -4.57 12.36 7.50
N ASP A 168 -4.07 12.73 8.67
CA ASP A 168 -3.37 11.82 9.59
C ASP A 168 -4.24 10.65 10.06
N SER A 169 -5.56 10.84 10.15
CA SER A 169 -6.53 9.80 10.53
C SER A 169 -6.70 8.70 9.47
N THR A 170 -6.15 8.87 8.27
CA THR A 170 -6.36 7.96 7.15
C THR A 170 -5.67 6.62 7.40
N LYS A 171 -6.45 5.53 7.48
CA LYS A 171 -5.92 4.18 7.69
C LYS A 171 -5.11 3.70 6.49
N LEU A 172 -4.03 2.97 6.75
CA LEU A 172 -3.15 2.44 5.71
C LEU A 172 -3.29 0.93 5.55
N TYR A 173 -3.45 0.49 4.30
CA TYR A 173 -3.52 -0.91 3.88
C TYR A 173 -2.45 -1.15 2.79
N PRO A 174 -1.26 -1.66 3.15
CA PRO A 174 -0.15 -1.83 2.21
C PRO A 174 -0.13 -3.20 1.53
N GLY A 175 0.58 -3.34 0.41
CA GLY A 175 0.70 -4.62 -0.32
C GLY A 175 1.36 -5.74 0.48
N HIS A 176 2.22 -5.39 1.45
CA HIS A 176 3.05 -6.34 2.19
C HIS A 176 3.23 -6.00 3.65
N ASP A 177 3.45 -7.04 4.46
CA ASP A 177 3.90 -6.91 5.84
C ASP A 177 5.43 -6.82 5.95
N TYR A 178 5.98 -5.65 5.69
CA TYR A 178 7.41 -5.35 5.83
C TYR A 178 7.74 -4.51 7.07
N LEU A 179 6.79 -4.39 8.02
CA LEU A 179 6.87 -3.45 9.13
C LEU A 179 8.15 -3.61 9.96
N GLU A 180 8.47 -4.82 10.43
CA GLU A 180 9.65 -5.04 11.28
C GLU A 180 10.95 -4.60 10.60
N ASN A 181 11.17 -5.02 9.36
CA ASN A 181 12.38 -4.65 8.61
C ASN A 181 12.43 -3.13 8.36
N ASN A 182 11.29 -2.51 8.05
CA ASN A 182 11.21 -1.07 7.83
C ASN A 182 11.46 -0.26 9.12
N ILE A 183 11.00 -0.75 10.27
CA ILE A 183 11.28 -0.15 11.58
C ILE A 183 12.75 -0.32 11.94
N GLN A 184 13.35 -1.49 11.70
CA GLN A 184 14.78 -1.70 11.91
C GLN A 184 15.63 -0.75 11.07
N PHE A 185 15.27 -0.53 9.79
CA PHE A 185 15.91 0.49 8.96
C PHE A 185 15.72 1.90 9.55
N THR A 186 14.51 2.23 10.00
CA THR A 186 14.24 3.51 10.66
C THR A 186 15.16 3.72 11.86
N LEU A 187 15.28 2.75 12.75
CA LEU A 187 16.13 2.81 13.94
C LEU A 187 17.63 2.83 13.61
N ASN A 188 18.05 2.27 12.47
CA ASN A 188 19.42 2.43 11.98
C ASN A 188 19.76 3.89 11.59
N ILE A 189 18.78 4.62 11.07
CA ILE A 189 18.95 6.02 10.66
C ILE A 189 18.65 6.99 11.82
N MET A 190 17.65 6.69 12.63
CA MET A 190 17.11 7.51 13.73
C MET A 190 17.03 6.65 15.01
N PRO A 191 18.15 6.39 15.71
CA PRO A 191 18.21 5.43 16.82
C PRO A 191 17.31 5.75 18.01
N ASN A 192 16.98 7.03 18.20
CA ASN A 192 16.16 7.51 19.31
C ASN A 192 14.70 7.79 18.89
N ASN A 193 14.24 7.25 17.75
CA ASN A 193 12.84 7.41 17.34
C ASN A 193 11.93 6.59 18.26
N GLN A 194 11.33 7.26 19.26
CA GLN A 194 10.48 6.62 20.26
C GLN A 194 9.26 5.92 19.64
N ALA A 195 8.61 6.54 18.64
CA ALA A 195 7.46 5.92 17.97
C ALA A 195 7.84 4.59 17.30
N ALA A 196 9.04 4.53 16.70
CA ALA A 196 9.55 3.30 16.09
C ALA A 196 9.90 2.22 17.13
N LEU A 197 10.46 2.61 18.29
CA LEU A 197 10.73 1.69 19.40
C LEU A 197 9.44 1.10 19.98
N ASP A 198 8.44 1.94 20.22
CA ASP A 198 7.15 1.53 20.78
C ASP A 198 6.42 0.56 19.84
N ILE A 199 6.36 0.90 18.54
CA ILE A 199 5.74 0.04 17.53
C ILE A 199 6.48 -1.28 17.34
N LEU A 200 7.81 -1.31 17.45
CA LEU A 200 8.55 -2.58 17.38
C LEU A 200 8.19 -3.52 18.53
N TYR A 201 7.95 -2.96 19.73
CA TYR A 201 7.50 -3.74 20.88
C TYR A 201 6.06 -4.24 20.67
N GLU A 202 5.13 -3.35 20.29
CA GLU A 202 3.72 -3.69 20.03
C GLU A 202 3.58 -4.76 18.93
N TYR A 203 4.32 -4.61 17.82
CA TYR A 203 4.25 -5.53 16.70
C TYR A 203 4.64 -6.97 17.07
N LYS A 204 5.61 -7.14 17.98
CA LYS A 204 5.99 -8.46 18.50
C LYS A 204 4.84 -9.12 19.26
N GLU A 205 4.05 -8.35 20.00
CA GLU A 205 2.87 -8.87 20.71
C GLU A 205 1.72 -9.21 19.73
N LEU A 206 1.53 -8.41 18.67
CA LEU A 206 0.52 -8.66 17.64
C LEU A 206 0.80 -9.95 16.87
N ILE A 207 2.04 -10.16 16.42
CA ILE A 207 2.40 -11.35 15.63
C ILE A 207 2.23 -12.64 16.42
N VAL A 208 2.49 -12.64 17.74
CA VAL A 208 2.23 -13.79 18.61
C VAL A 208 0.74 -14.17 18.64
N LYS A 209 -0.16 -13.19 18.44
CA LYS A 209 -1.61 -13.39 18.36
C LYS A 209 -2.10 -13.68 16.94
N GLY A 210 -1.22 -13.67 15.94
CA GLY A 210 -1.59 -13.76 14.53
C GLY A 210 -2.26 -12.50 13.99
N GLU A 211 -1.99 -11.35 14.62
CA GLU A 211 -2.53 -10.04 14.23
C GLU A 211 -1.44 -9.18 13.55
N TYR A 212 -1.89 -8.16 12.81
CA TYR A 212 -1.01 -7.23 12.10
C TYR A 212 -1.37 -5.79 12.46
N LEU A 213 -0.37 -4.90 12.44
CA LEU A 213 -0.58 -3.49 12.78
C LEU A 213 -1.54 -2.84 11.77
N GLN A 214 -2.62 -2.26 12.27
CA GLN A 214 -3.46 -1.36 11.49
C GLN A 214 -3.04 0.09 11.74
N SER A 215 -2.14 0.60 10.90
CA SER A 215 -1.63 1.97 11.02
C SER A 215 -2.52 3.02 10.34
N ASN A 216 -2.15 4.30 10.52
CA ASN A 216 -2.67 5.46 9.80
C ASN A 216 -1.53 6.41 9.41
N LEU A 217 -1.78 7.34 8.49
CA LEU A 217 -0.75 8.24 7.99
C LEU A 217 -0.11 9.12 9.07
N GLY A 218 -0.83 9.50 10.13
CA GLY A 218 -0.28 10.25 11.24
C GLY A 218 0.81 9.47 12.00
N LEU A 219 0.61 8.16 12.16
CA LEU A 219 1.63 7.26 12.70
C LEU A 219 2.77 7.07 11.70
N GLU A 220 2.48 6.84 10.41
CA GLU A 220 3.52 6.66 9.39
C GLU A 220 4.46 7.85 9.24
N ARG A 221 3.96 9.07 9.42
CA ARG A 221 4.79 10.30 9.45
C ARG A 221 5.77 10.33 10.61
N LYS A 222 5.53 9.57 11.68
CA LYS A 222 6.44 9.42 12.84
C LYS A 222 7.35 8.20 12.71
N LEU A 223 6.92 7.18 11.96
CA LEU A 223 7.68 5.95 11.77
C LEU A 223 8.65 6.05 10.61
N SER A 224 8.18 6.34 9.40
CA SER A 224 9.02 6.21 8.21
C SER A 224 10.04 7.34 8.11
N THR A 225 11.29 6.99 7.82
CA THR A 225 12.34 7.94 7.44
C THR A 225 11.97 8.72 6.17
N PHE A 226 11.20 8.11 5.27
CA PHE A 226 10.77 8.71 4.00
C PHE A 226 9.74 9.84 4.17
N PHE A 227 9.06 9.93 5.32
CA PHE A 227 8.19 11.06 5.69
C PHE A 227 8.91 12.09 6.59
N GLN A 228 10.15 11.82 6.98
CA GLN A 228 10.90 12.59 7.99
C GLN A 228 12.21 13.16 7.43
N LEU A 229 12.24 13.52 6.15
CA LEU A 229 13.45 13.96 5.43
C LEU A 229 14.15 15.18 6.06
N ASN A 230 13.45 15.95 6.91
CA ASN A 230 13.98 17.07 7.68
C ASN A 230 14.44 16.74 9.09
N HIS A 231 14.28 15.50 9.56
CA HIS A 231 14.64 15.13 10.92
C HIS A 231 16.14 15.38 11.18
N PRO A 232 16.53 15.94 12.34
CA PRO A 232 17.93 16.25 12.64
C PRO A 232 18.90 15.08 12.45
N ASP A 233 18.52 13.87 12.87
CA ASP A 233 19.36 12.67 12.69
C ASP A 233 19.60 12.34 11.21
N ILE A 234 18.56 12.42 10.37
CA ILE A 234 18.67 12.21 8.92
C ILE A 234 19.54 13.31 8.32
N ARG A 235 19.27 14.57 8.66
CA ARG A 235 20.04 15.71 8.15
C ARG A 235 21.51 15.63 8.54
N LYS A 236 21.82 15.23 9.76
CA LYS A 236 23.20 15.01 10.23
C LYS A 236 23.90 13.87 9.50
N LYS A 237 23.16 12.80 9.12
CA LYS A 237 23.72 11.66 8.39
C LYS A 237 24.05 11.97 6.93
N PHE A 238 23.23 12.80 6.27
CA PHE A 238 23.33 12.99 4.81
C PHE A 238 23.86 14.35 4.36
N ASN A 239 23.80 15.38 5.19
CA ASN A 239 24.44 16.66 4.87
C ASN A 239 25.89 16.67 5.31
N ASP A 240 26.74 17.35 4.53
CA ASP A 240 28.07 17.76 4.95
C ASP A 240 28.03 19.25 5.34
N SER A 241 29.00 19.68 6.14
CA SER A 241 29.30 21.04 6.54
C SER A 241 29.23 22.08 5.42
N ASN A 242 29.51 21.68 4.17
CA ASN A 242 29.58 22.58 3.01
C ASN A 242 28.44 22.40 1.98
N LEU A 243 27.56 21.41 2.14
CA LEU A 243 26.48 21.17 1.17
C LEU A 243 25.22 20.64 1.86
N ARG A 244 24.16 21.46 1.85
CA ARG A 244 22.83 21.06 2.32
C ARG A 244 22.03 20.47 1.17
N LYS A 245 21.81 19.15 1.22
CA LYS A 245 20.98 18.44 0.23
C LYS A 245 19.51 18.86 0.33
N THR A 246 18.83 18.85 -0.79
CA THR A 246 17.36 18.94 -0.88
C THR A 246 16.71 17.71 -0.25
N GLU A 247 15.41 17.79 0.07
CA GLU A 247 14.66 16.61 0.53
C GLU A 247 14.67 15.49 -0.50
N LYS A 248 14.57 15.82 -1.79
CA LYS A 248 14.61 14.85 -2.88
C LYS A 248 15.93 14.09 -2.90
N GLU A 249 17.06 14.78 -2.82
CA GLU A 249 18.38 14.13 -2.77
C GLU A 249 18.51 13.20 -1.56
N ILE A 250 18.03 13.62 -0.38
CA ILE A 250 18.01 12.76 0.81
C ILE A 250 17.10 11.55 0.62
N PHE A 251 15.92 11.73 0.02
CA PHE A 251 15.00 10.63 -0.28
C PHE A 251 15.67 9.57 -1.18
N LEU A 252 16.36 10.01 -2.23
CA LEU A 252 17.06 9.12 -3.16
C LEU A 252 18.19 8.35 -2.46
N GLU A 253 18.95 9.01 -1.59
CA GLU A 253 20.01 8.35 -0.82
C GLU A 253 19.46 7.36 0.22
N LEU A 254 18.40 7.73 0.95
CA LEU A 254 17.70 6.82 1.85
C LEU A 254 17.16 5.60 1.11
N ARG A 255 16.59 5.80 -0.08
CA ARG A 255 16.04 4.71 -0.88
C ARG A 255 17.14 3.74 -1.30
N LYS A 256 18.26 4.26 -1.81
CA LYS A 256 19.45 3.47 -2.17
C LYS A 256 20.02 2.71 -0.98
N LEU A 257 20.06 3.31 0.21
CA LEU A 257 20.54 2.63 1.41
C LEU A 257 19.60 1.53 1.87
N ARG A 258 18.28 1.78 1.86
CA ARG A 258 17.27 0.80 2.25
C ARG A 258 17.29 -0.43 1.36
N ASP A 259 17.64 -0.25 0.10
CA ASP A 259 17.75 -1.32 -0.89
C ASP A 259 18.92 -2.29 -0.63
N THR A 260 19.93 -1.85 0.15
CA THR A 260 21.11 -2.66 0.53
C THR A 260 21.16 -3.00 2.02
N PHE A 261 20.11 -2.67 2.78
CA PHE A 261 19.96 -2.96 4.21
C PHE A 261 19.29 -4.32 4.40
#